data_AF-A0A348N5R8-F1
#
_entry.id   AF-A0A348N5R8-F1
#
_cell.length_a   1.000
_cell.length_b   1.000
_cell.length_c   1.000
_cell.angle_alpha   90.00
_cell.angle_beta   90.00
_cell.angle_gamma   90.00
#
_symmetry.space_group_name_H-M   'P 1'
#
loop_
_entity.id
_entity.type
_entity.pdbx_description
1 polymer ?
#
loop_
_entity_poly.entity_id
_entity_poly.type
_entity_poly.pdbx_seq_one_letter_code
_entity_poly.pdbx_strand_id
1 'polypeptide(L)'
;MKDLKHLYYFEKLLDEAHNDLVREAQSQGRKCLATVCENVPEPLCNLGGAFSVRLRAPRTGSLDMSTYYMTSFLCEYTRALLERAMEGGFNFADGLVTPDGCSMLNRCVENMELLDVIDKPDFFFEYMEIPMKADDNGLNLYKLQCENHILKPMKEKFGVDVSDKAIRESVELHNKVCNIIRELGDFRKEEYPKITGYEYHIITMVTYVV
;
A
#
# COMPACT_ATOMS: atom_id res chain seq x y z
N MET A 1 21.26 18.87 -15.36
CA MET A 1 20.27 19.49 -14.45
C MET A 1 18.83 19.52 -14.99
N LYS A 2 18.57 19.47 -16.31
CA LYS A 2 17.20 19.33 -16.85
C LYS A 2 16.57 17.95 -16.59
N ASP A 3 17.39 16.90 -16.42
CA ASP A 3 16.91 15.52 -16.25
C ASP A 3 16.41 15.20 -14.82
N LEU A 4 16.79 16.01 -13.82
CA LEU A 4 16.39 15.82 -12.42
C LEU A 4 15.00 16.40 -12.08
N LYS A 5 14.38 17.15 -13.00
CA LYS A 5 13.11 17.86 -12.71
C LYS A 5 11.97 16.92 -12.35
N HIS A 6 11.95 15.72 -12.94
CA HIS A 6 10.94 14.71 -12.67
C HIS A 6 11.26 13.89 -11.41
N LEU A 7 12.55 13.69 -11.10
CA LEU A 7 12.98 12.97 -9.91
C LEU A 7 12.57 13.70 -8.63
N TYR A 8 12.77 15.03 -8.58
CA TYR A 8 12.35 15.84 -7.43
C TYR A 8 10.84 15.75 -7.16
N TYR A 9 10.03 15.71 -8.23
CA TYR A 9 8.59 15.50 -8.09
C TYR A 9 8.28 14.14 -7.45
N PHE A 10 8.93 13.06 -7.91
CA PHE A 10 8.73 11.73 -7.35
C PHE A 10 9.24 11.60 -5.91
N GLU A 11 10.39 12.18 -5.58
CA GLU A 11 10.91 12.24 -4.21
C GLU A 11 9.90 12.89 -3.25
N LYS A 12 9.31 14.02 -3.66
CA LYS A 12 8.30 14.73 -2.88
C LYS A 12 7.06 13.88 -2.61
N LEU A 13 6.70 12.95 -3.48
CA LEU A 13 5.58 12.03 -3.23
C LEU A 13 5.91 10.99 -2.14
N LEU A 14 7.19 10.74 -1.88
CA LEU A 14 7.64 9.77 -0.88
C LEU A 14 7.91 10.37 0.50
N ASP A 15 7.81 11.70 0.59
CA ASP A 15 8.05 12.46 1.81
C ASP A 15 6.98 12.20 2.87
N GLU A 16 5.74 11.96 2.47
CA GLU A 16 4.59 11.73 3.35
C GLU A 16 3.72 10.59 2.81
N ALA A 17 3.13 9.80 3.71
CA ALA A 17 2.13 8.82 3.30
C ALA A 17 0.88 9.53 2.74
N HIS A 18 0.48 10.67 3.30
CA HIS A 18 -0.59 11.54 2.78
C HIS A 18 -0.06 12.53 1.74
N ASN A 19 0.54 12.06 0.66
CA ASN A 19 1.15 12.93 -0.35
C ASN A 19 0.13 13.73 -1.20
N ASP A 20 0.64 14.60 -2.07
CA ASP A 20 -0.19 15.49 -2.90
C ASP A 20 -1.18 14.74 -3.83
N LEU A 21 -0.80 13.58 -4.35
CA LEU A 21 -1.68 12.78 -5.20
C LEU A 21 -2.78 12.07 -4.37
N VAL A 22 -2.48 11.65 -3.14
CA VAL A 22 -3.49 11.11 -2.21
C VAL A 22 -4.52 12.20 -1.88
N ARG A 23 -4.06 13.42 -1.58
CA ARG A 23 -4.94 14.57 -1.33
C ARG A 23 -5.81 14.89 -2.55
N GLU A 24 -5.22 14.87 -3.75
CA GLU A 24 -5.95 15.09 -5.00
C GLU A 24 -7.05 14.02 -5.20
N ALA A 25 -6.72 12.75 -5.07
CA ALA A 25 -7.67 11.65 -5.21
C ALA A 25 -8.84 11.76 -4.21
N GLN A 26 -8.54 12.13 -2.95
CA GLN A 26 -9.57 12.35 -1.93
C GLN A 26 -10.44 13.57 -2.23
N SER A 27 -9.87 14.64 -2.79
CA SER A 27 -10.65 15.82 -3.21
C SER A 27 -11.64 15.49 -4.34
N GLN A 28 -11.38 14.43 -5.10
CA GLN A 28 -12.27 13.87 -6.12
C GLN A 28 -13.29 12.86 -5.54
N GLY A 29 -13.31 12.69 -4.21
CA GLY A 29 -14.21 11.78 -3.52
C GLY A 29 -13.77 10.31 -3.53
N ARG A 30 -12.55 10.00 -3.99
CA ARG A 30 -12.05 8.63 -4.00
C ARG A 30 -11.64 8.18 -2.60
N LYS A 31 -11.85 6.89 -2.31
CA LYS A 31 -11.55 6.26 -1.02
C LYS A 31 -10.17 5.60 -1.01
N CYS A 32 -9.40 5.84 0.05
CA CYS A 32 -8.05 5.32 0.21
C CYS A 32 -8.07 3.99 0.96
N LEU A 33 -7.73 2.88 0.30
CA LEU A 33 -7.53 1.58 0.93
C LEU A 33 -6.04 1.36 1.21
N ALA A 34 -5.63 1.51 2.46
CA ALA A 34 -4.24 1.30 2.86
C ALA A 34 -3.86 -0.18 2.82
N THR A 35 -2.60 -0.46 2.48
CA THR A 35 -2.01 -1.80 2.55
C THR A 35 -0.66 -1.74 3.24
N VAL A 36 -0.17 -2.86 3.76
CA VAL A 36 1.13 -2.90 4.45
C VAL A 36 2.15 -3.86 3.82
N CYS A 37 1.76 -4.59 2.78
CA CYS A 37 2.53 -5.66 2.16
C CYS A 37 2.22 -5.81 0.67
N GLU A 38 3.18 -6.36 -0.07
CA GLU A 38 3.13 -6.69 -1.49
C GLU A 38 2.20 -7.85 -1.86
N ASN A 39 1.80 -8.67 -0.89
CA ASN A 39 0.92 -9.81 -1.13
C ASN A 39 -0.56 -9.41 -1.27
N VAL A 40 -0.90 -8.14 -0.98
CA VAL A 40 -2.22 -7.60 -1.27
C VAL A 40 -2.33 -7.33 -2.77
N PRO A 41 -3.35 -7.87 -3.46
CA PRO A 41 -3.51 -7.70 -4.90
C PRO A 41 -3.96 -6.26 -5.23
N GLU A 42 -2.98 -5.39 -5.44
CA GLU A 42 -3.15 -3.97 -5.73
C GLU A 42 -4.24 -3.64 -6.79
N PRO A 43 -4.40 -4.40 -7.90
CA PRO A 43 -5.48 -4.14 -8.85
C PRO A 43 -6.88 -4.19 -8.24
N LEU A 44 -7.11 -5.05 -7.24
CA LEU A 44 -8.42 -5.16 -6.59
C LEU A 44 -8.68 -3.99 -5.63
N CYS A 45 -7.63 -3.32 -5.14
CA CYS A 45 -7.75 -2.14 -4.30
C CYS A 45 -7.91 -0.84 -5.13
N ASN A 46 -7.50 -0.85 -6.39
CA ASN A 46 -7.49 0.30 -7.31
C ASN A 46 -8.68 0.32 -8.27
N LEU A 47 -9.86 -0.08 -7.81
CA LEU A 47 -11.11 -0.06 -8.59
C LEU A 47 -11.74 1.34 -8.62
N GLY A 48 -12.70 1.56 -9.52
CA GLY A 48 -13.33 2.87 -9.73
C GLY A 48 -13.92 3.46 -8.45
N GLY A 49 -13.46 4.65 -8.06
CA GLY A 49 -13.85 5.32 -6.82
C GLY A 49 -12.96 5.01 -5.60
N ALA A 50 -11.98 4.12 -5.74
CA ALA A 50 -10.98 3.85 -4.72
C ALA A 50 -9.54 3.91 -5.30
N PHE A 51 -8.57 3.94 -4.42
CA PHE A 51 -7.15 3.81 -4.71
C PHE A 51 -6.44 3.24 -3.47
N SER A 52 -5.24 2.71 -3.67
CA SER A 52 -4.45 2.12 -2.60
C SER A 52 -3.15 2.84 -2.33
N VAL A 53 -2.74 2.80 -1.07
CA VAL A 53 -1.47 3.34 -0.61
C VAL A 53 -0.82 2.27 0.25
N ARG A 54 0.38 1.82 -0.13
CA ARG A 54 1.21 1.02 0.77
C ARG A 54 1.78 1.94 1.83
N LEU A 55 1.40 1.70 3.08
CA LEU A 55 1.81 2.55 4.20
C LEU A 55 3.32 2.57 4.33
N ARG A 56 3.82 3.76 4.65
CA ARG A 56 5.23 4.01 4.95
C ARG A 56 5.30 5.01 6.09
N ALA A 57 6.41 4.97 6.80
CA ALA A 57 6.71 5.95 7.83
C ALA A 57 8.00 6.70 7.44
N PRO A 58 7.98 7.52 6.37
CA PRO A 58 9.11 8.41 6.08
C PRO A 58 9.26 9.42 7.22
N ARG A 59 10.48 9.90 7.46
CA ARG A 59 10.79 10.87 8.52
C ARG A 59 10.33 10.44 9.92
N THR A 60 10.30 9.14 10.21
CA THR A 60 10.09 8.66 11.59
C THR A 60 11.19 9.21 12.47
N GLY A 61 10.80 9.82 13.58
CA GLY A 61 11.70 10.34 14.61
C GLY A 61 12.11 9.23 15.57
N SER A 62 11.76 9.40 16.85
CA SER A 62 11.92 8.33 17.83
C SER A 62 10.84 7.26 17.67
N LEU A 63 11.08 6.09 18.27
CA LEU A 63 10.16 4.95 18.30
C LEU A 63 9.71 4.70 19.75
N ASP A 64 9.44 5.79 20.48
CA ASP A 64 9.26 5.73 21.93
C ASP A 64 7.94 5.05 22.27
N MET A 65 6.86 5.35 21.55
CA MET A 65 5.54 4.80 21.84
C MET A 65 5.39 3.37 21.34
N SER A 66 5.79 3.10 20.09
CA SER A 66 5.70 1.79 19.46
C SER A 66 6.51 0.72 20.20
N THR A 67 7.63 1.07 20.83
CA THR A 67 8.47 0.12 21.58
C THR A 67 7.79 -0.45 22.82
N TYR A 68 6.79 0.23 23.40
CA TYR A 68 6.00 -0.33 24.51
C TYR A 68 5.12 -1.50 24.08
N TYR A 69 4.72 -1.55 22.81
CA TYR A 69 3.78 -2.53 22.27
C TYR A 69 4.45 -3.57 21.36
N MET A 70 5.59 -3.20 20.78
CA MET A 70 6.36 -4.01 19.86
C MET A 70 7.82 -4.04 20.27
N THR A 71 8.33 -5.21 20.62
CA THR A 71 9.70 -5.36 21.13
C THR A 71 10.73 -4.94 20.08
N SER A 72 11.92 -4.53 20.52
CA SER A 72 13.03 -4.15 19.63
C SER A 72 13.57 -5.29 18.76
N PHE A 73 13.16 -6.53 19.01
CA PHE A 73 13.46 -7.67 18.15
C PHE A 73 12.62 -7.69 16.86
N LEU A 74 11.49 -6.98 16.83
CA LEU A 74 10.61 -6.91 15.67
C LEU A 74 11.15 -5.91 14.64
N CYS A 75 10.85 -6.17 13.36
CA CYS A 75 11.24 -5.35 12.22
C CYS A 75 10.95 -3.85 12.45
N GLU A 76 11.95 -3.00 12.23
CA GLU A 76 11.87 -1.55 12.39
C GLU A 76 10.76 -0.93 11.55
N TYR A 77 10.48 -1.48 10.35
CA TYR A 77 9.38 -1.01 9.52
C TYR A 77 8.04 -1.08 10.25
N THR A 78 7.75 -2.19 10.93
CA THR A 78 6.46 -2.39 11.59
C THR A 78 6.34 -1.54 12.86
N ARG A 79 7.44 -1.35 13.60
CA ARG A 79 7.49 -0.38 14.71
C ARG A 79 7.29 1.06 14.24
N ALA A 80 7.96 1.46 13.15
CA ALA A 80 7.82 2.80 12.58
C ALA A 80 6.41 3.08 12.04
N LEU A 81 5.74 2.08 11.46
CA LEU A 81 4.34 2.18 11.09
C LEU A 81 3.46 2.40 12.32
N LEU A 82 3.63 1.62 13.39
CA LEU A 82 2.82 1.77 14.61
C LEU A 82 3.02 3.15 15.26
N GLU A 83 4.28 3.62 15.35
CA GLU A 83 4.59 4.97 15.84
C GLU A 83 3.84 6.03 15.02
N ARG A 84 3.95 5.95 13.68
CA ARG A 84 3.31 6.91 12.79
C ARG A 84 1.79 6.85 12.87
N ALA A 85 1.21 5.68 13.12
CA ALA A 85 -0.22 5.52 13.35
C ALA A 85 -0.65 6.21 14.65
N MET A 86 0.09 6.03 15.75
CA MET A 86 -0.15 6.71 17.03
C MET A 86 -0.05 8.23 16.94
N GLU A 87 0.79 8.75 16.04
CA GLU A 87 0.88 10.18 15.72
C GLU A 87 -0.27 10.69 14.84
N GLY A 88 -1.21 9.82 14.42
CA GLY A 88 -2.31 10.16 13.52
C GLY A 88 -1.91 10.25 12.04
N GLY A 89 -0.70 9.80 11.67
CA GLY A 89 -0.15 9.94 10.33
C GLY A 89 -0.88 9.14 9.25
N PHE A 90 -1.82 8.26 9.63
CA PHE A 90 -2.61 7.43 8.73
C PHE A 90 -4.12 7.73 8.78
N ASN A 91 -4.56 8.78 9.48
CA ASN A 91 -5.99 9.17 9.56
C ASN A 91 -6.59 9.59 8.20
N PHE A 92 -5.76 9.73 7.16
CA PHE A 92 -6.26 9.93 5.80
C PHE A 92 -6.86 8.66 5.18
N ALA A 93 -6.42 7.45 5.56
CA ALA A 93 -6.90 6.21 4.97
C ALA A 93 -8.37 5.94 5.33
N ASP A 94 -9.14 5.28 4.47
CA ASP A 94 -10.55 4.91 4.71
C ASP A 94 -10.72 3.45 5.15
N GLY A 95 -9.67 2.65 5.03
CA GLY A 95 -9.59 1.28 5.54
C GLY A 95 -8.17 0.74 5.35
N LEU A 96 -7.86 -0.42 5.94
CA LEU A 96 -6.55 -1.05 5.86
C LEU A 96 -6.68 -2.57 5.72
N VAL A 97 -6.02 -3.12 4.70
CA VAL A 97 -5.94 -4.57 4.45
C VAL A 97 -4.56 -5.10 4.82
N THR A 98 -4.51 -6.10 5.69
CA THR A 98 -3.29 -6.76 6.15
C THR A 98 -3.30 -8.23 5.76
N PRO A 99 -2.36 -8.67 4.92
CA PRO A 99 -2.21 -10.08 4.63
C PRO A 99 -1.47 -10.80 5.76
N ASP A 100 -1.95 -11.98 6.13
CA ASP A 100 -1.32 -12.91 7.08
C ASP A 100 -0.14 -13.65 6.41
N GLY A 101 0.82 -12.89 5.89
CA GLY A 101 2.09 -13.38 5.36
C GLY A 101 3.27 -13.11 6.30
N CYS A 102 3.15 -12.14 7.21
CA CYS A 102 4.18 -11.75 8.15
C CYS A 102 3.58 -11.49 9.53
N SER A 103 3.95 -12.29 10.53
CA SER A 103 3.43 -12.12 11.89
C SER A 103 3.74 -10.74 12.47
N MET A 104 4.86 -10.11 12.09
CA MET A 104 5.22 -8.76 12.58
C MET A 104 4.28 -7.68 12.04
N LEU A 105 3.76 -7.83 10.81
CA LEU A 105 2.78 -6.91 10.23
C LEU A 105 1.41 -7.10 10.86
N ASN A 106 0.98 -8.35 11.10
CA ASN A 106 -0.26 -8.59 11.82
C ASN A 106 -0.23 -7.99 13.22
N ARG A 107 0.86 -8.19 13.97
CA ARG A 107 1.01 -7.58 15.31
C ARG A 107 1.01 -6.06 15.24
N CYS A 108 1.60 -5.46 14.21
CA CYS A 108 1.57 -4.01 14.01
C CYS A 108 0.15 -3.49 13.84
N VAL A 109 -0.61 -4.10 12.93
CA VAL A 109 -1.97 -3.65 12.59
C VAL A 109 -2.97 -4.01 13.69
N GLU A 110 -2.83 -5.16 14.33
CA GLU A 110 -3.61 -5.53 15.51
C GLU A 110 -3.37 -4.53 16.66
N ASN A 111 -2.14 -4.05 16.86
CA ASN A 111 -1.91 -2.96 17.82
C ASN A 111 -2.56 -1.65 17.37
N MET A 112 -2.56 -1.31 16.07
CA MET A 112 -3.28 -0.12 15.58
C MET A 112 -4.79 -0.22 15.88
N GLU A 113 -5.38 -1.40 15.67
CA GLU A 113 -6.80 -1.65 15.89
C GLU A 113 -7.15 -1.67 17.40
N LEU A 114 -6.42 -2.42 18.22
CA LEU A 114 -6.70 -2.56 19.65
C LEU A 114 -6.50 -1.27 20.44
N LEU A 115 -5.57 -0.42 19.98
CA LEU A 115 -5.29 0.87 20.61
C LEU A 115 -6.13 2.01 20.02
N ASP A 116 -6.96 1.73 19.02
CA ASP A 116 -7.85 2.69 18.36
C ASP A 116 -7.12 3.96 17.89
N VAL A 117 -5.95 3.78 17.26
CA VAL A 117 -5.07 4.91 16.88
C VAL A 117 -5.49 5.61 15.60
N ILE A 118 -6.45 5.04 14.85
CA ILE A 118 -6.96 5.61 13.61
C ILE A 118 -8.25 6.37 13.91
N ASP A 119 -8.13 7.69 14.09
CA ASP A 119 -9.27 8.57 14.34
C ASP A 119 -9.95 8.94 13.02
N LYS A 120 -10.74 7.99 12.50
CA LYS A 120 -11.58 8.22 11.32
C LYS A 120 -12.90 7.43 11.37
N PRO A 121 -14.04 8.10 11.22
CA PRO A 121 -15.33 7.42 11.10
C PRO A 121 -15.35 6.42 9.97
N ASP A 122 -16.02 5.29 10.21
CA ASP A 122 -16.23 4.20 9.24
C ASP A 122 -14.95 3.52 8.72
N PHE A 123 -13.79 3.82 9.33
CA PHE A 123 -12.55 3.10 9.07
C PHE A 123 -12.70 1.62 9.42
N PHE A 124 -12.00 0.76 8.68
CA PHE A 124 -12.02 -0.66 8.93
C PHE A 124 -10.68 -1.33 8.74
N PHE A 125 -10.46 -2.37 9.53
CA PHE A 125 -9.34 -3.29 9.40
C PHE A 125 -9.84 -4.59 8.76
N GLU A 126 -9.10 -5.10 7.79
CA GLU A 126 -9.31 -6.43 7.21
C GLU A 126 -8.01 -7.23 7.31
N TYR A 127 -8.13 -8.49 7.71
CA TYR A 127 -7.03 -9.45 7.74
C TYR A 127 -7.33 -10.55 6.75
N MET A 128 -6.43 -10.76 5.79
CA MET A 128 -6.62 -11.75 4.74
C MET A 128 -5.54 -12.84 4.80
N GLU A 129 -5.92 -14.09 4.68
CA GLU A 129 -4.96 -15.20 4.59
C GLU A 129 -4.30 -15.22 3.21
N ILE A 130 -2.98 -15.42 3.17
CA ILE A 130 -2.24 -15.62 1.92
C ILE A 130 -1.74 -17.07 1.86
N PRO A 131 -2.17 -17.85 0.86
CA PRO A 131 -1.70 -19.22 0.71
C PRO A 131 -0.23 -19.24 0.29
N MET A 132 0.56 -20.04 1.00
CA MET A 132 2.00 -20.26 0.70
C MET A 132 2.24 -21.36 -0.35
N LYS A 133 1.18 -21.79 -1.06
CA LYS A 133 1.23 -22.83 -2.09
C LYS A 133 0.58 -22.32 -3.37
N ALA A 134 1.24 -22.57 -4.49
CA ALA A 134 0.75 -22.25 -5.83
C ALA A 134 0.09 -23.49 -6.47
N ASP A 135 -0.98 -23.98 -5.84
CA ASP A 135 -1.83 -25.06 -6.36
C ASP A 135 -3.31 -24.61 -6.41
N ASP A 136 -4.19 -25.45 -6.95
CA ASP A 136 -5.61 -25.11 -7.12
C ASP A 136 -6.31 -24.81 -5.78
N ASN A 137 -5.90 -25.48 -4.70
CA ASN A 137 -6.46 -25.24 -3.37
C ASN A 137 -6.03 -23.87 -2.85
N GLY A 138 -4.74 -23.53 -2.99
CA GLY A 138 -4.22 -22.20 -2.68
C GLY A 138 -4.93 -21.13 -3.49
N LEU A 139 -5.08 -21.31 -4.80
CA LEU A 139 -5.79 -20.35 -5.66
C LEU A 139 -7.25 -20.15 -5.23
N ASN A 140 -7.97 -21.22 -4.90
CA ASN A 140 -9.36 -21.14 -4.46
C ASN A 140 -9.48 -20.40 -3.12
N LEU A 141 -8.57 -20.66 -2.17
CA LEU A 141 -8.51 -19.91 -0.92
C LEU A 141 -8.19 -18.43 -1.18
N TYR A 142 -7.21 -18.13 -2.02
CA TYR A 142 -6.83 -16.74 -2.30
C TYR A 142 -7.98 -15.94 -2.92
N LYS A 143 -8.71 -16.54 -3.87
CA LYS A 143 -9.91 -15.93 -4.46
C LYS A 143 -10.97 -15.63 -3.39
N LEU A 144 -11.23 -16.58 -2.50
CA LEU A 144 -12.17 -16.39 -1.39
C LEU A 144 -11.73 -15.26 -0.46
N GLN A 145 -10.43 -15.18 -0.14
CA GLN A 145 -9.86 -14.13 0.70
C GLN A 145 -9.98 -12.75 0.04
N CYS A 146 -9.70 -12.64 -1.26
CA CYS A 146 -9.88 -11.40 -2.02
C CYS A 146 -11.35 -10.94 -2.06
N GLU A 147 -12.28 -11.87 -2.26
CA GLU A 147 -13.71 -11.58 -2.25
C GLU A 147 -14.15 -11.03 -0.89
N ASN A 148 -13.79 -11.73 0.20
CA ASN A 148 -14.27 -11.43 1.54
C ASN A 148 -13.64 -10.18 2.16
N HIS A 149 -12.35 -9.94 1.92
CA HIS A 149 -11.55 -8.95 2.66
C HIS A 149 -11.14 -7.74 1.82
N ILE A 150 -11.44 -7.74 0.51
CA ILE A 150 -11.19 -6.59 -0.37
C ILE A 150 -12.47 -6.20 -1.10
N LEU A 151 -13.01 -7.07 -1.96
CA LEU A 151 -14.11 -6.69 -2.85
C LEU A 151 -15.41 -6.41 -2.10
N LYS A 152 -15.80 -7.28 -1.16
CA LYS A 152 -17.00 -7.08 -0.35
C LYS A 152 -16.94 -5.81 0.51
N PRO A 153 -15.89 -5.54 1.30
CA PRO A 153 -15.77 -4.30 2.06
C PRO A 153 -15.78 -3.05 1.17
N MET A 154 -15.06 -3.07 0.03
CA MET A 154 -15.06 -1.95 -0.91
C MET A 154 -16.45 -1.68 -1.50
N LYS A 155 -17.19 -2.73 -1.84
CA LYS A 155 -18.56 -2.60 -2.33
C LYS A 155 -19.51 -2.04 -1.25
N GLU A 156 -19.47 -2.61 -0.05
CA GLU A 156 -20.40 -2.29 1.03
C GLU A 156 -20.14 -0.93 1.67
N LYS A 157 -18.85 -0.57 1.87
CA LYS A 157 -18.46 0.65 2.59
C LYS A 157 -18.11 1.81 1.66
N PHE A 158 -17.58 1.54 0.46
CA PHE A 158 -17.18 2.59 -0.49
C PHE A 158 -18.13 2.72 -1.69
N GLY A 159 -19.03 1.77 -1.91
CA GLY A 159 -19.93 1.78 -3.07
C GLY A 159 -19.20 1.59 -4.41
N VAL A 160 -18.03 0.94 -4.37
CA VAL A 160 -17.17 0.72 -5.55
C VAL A 160 -17.76 -0.36 -6.47
N ASP A 161 -17.63 -0.17 -7.79
CA ASP A 161 -17.94 -1.21 -8.76
C ASP A 161 -16.89 -2.31 -8.75
N VAL A 162 -17.29 -3.51 -8.33
CA VAL A 162 -16.46 -4.72 -8.27
C VAL A 162 -16.80 -5.70 -9.40
N SER A 163 -17.42 -5.23 -10.48
CA SER A 163 -17.73 -6.05 -11.65
C SER A 163 -16.47 -6.62 -12.31
N ASP A 164 -16.61 -7.76 -12.99
CA ASP A 164 -15.54 -8.36 -13.80
C ASP A 164 -14.93 -7.36 -14.79
N LYS A 165 -15.74 -6.43 -15.33
CA LYS A 165 -15.28 -5.39 -16.23
C LYS A 165 -14.35 -4.41 -15.50
N ALA A 166 -14.77 -3.86 -14.36
CA ALA A 166 -13.96 -2.95 -13.56
C ALA A 166 -12.64 -3.59 -13.11
N ILE A 167 -12.69 -4.87 -12.69
CA ILE A 167 -11.50 -5.63 -12.30
C ILE A 167 -10.55 -5.79 -13.49
N ARG A 168 -11.04 -6.16 -14.68
CA ARG A 168 -10.19 -6.30 -15.88
C ARG A 168 -9.53 -4.97 -16.28
N GLU A 169 -10.28 -3.87 -16.25
CA GLU A 169 -9.75 -2.53 -16.53
C GLU A 169 -8.62 -2.15 -15.56
N SER A 170 -8.81 -2.42 -14.25
CA SER A 170 -7.77 -2.17 -13.25
C SER A 170 -6.52 -3.05 -13.45
N VAL A 171 -6.70 -4.33 -13.75
CA VAL A 171 -5.60 -5.26 -14.05
C VAL A 171 -4.81 -4.82 -15.28
N GLU A 172 -5.48 -4.36 -16.34
CA GLU A 172 -4.83 -3.82 -17.54
C GLU A 172 -3.99 -2.59 -17.22
N LEU A 173 -4.51 -1.66 -16.41
CA LEU A 173 -3.79 -0.47 -15.98
C LEU A 173 -2.57 -0.81 -15.13
N HIS A 174 -2.71 -1.68 -14.13
CA HIS A 174 -1.61 -2.12 -13.28
C HIS A 174 -0.52 -2.83 -14.11
N ASN A 175 -0.90 -3.71 -15.02
CA ASN A 175 0.04 -4.37 -15.92
C ASN A 175 0.82 -3.38 -16.80
N LYS A 176 0.17 -2.30 -17.26
CA LYS A 176 0.86 -1.22 -17.99
C LYS A 176 1.94 -0.56 -17.13
N VAL A 177 1.64 -0.24 -15.87
CA VAL A 177 2.62 0.30 -14.92
C VAL A 177 3.76 -0.69 -14.71
N CYS A 178 3.47 -1.98 -14.47
CA CYS A 178 4.50 -3.00 -14.30
C CYS A 178 5.40 -3.15 -15.53
N ASN A 179 4.85 -3.07 -16.74
CA ASN A 179 5.63 -3.13 -17.97
C ASN A 179 6.58 -1.94 -18.08
N ILE A 180 6.10 -0.73 -17.81
CA ILE A 180 6.93 0.49 -17.82
C ILE A 180 8.07 0.38 -16.80
N ILE A 181 7.80 -0.07 -15.57
CA ILE A 181 8.83 -0.25 -14.55
C ILE A 181 9.85 -1.30 -14.96
N ARG A 182 9.42 -2.41 -15.59
CA ARG A 182 10.33 -3.44 -16.11
C ARG A 182 11.23 -2.91 -17.23
N GLU A 183 10.66 -2.16 -18.18
CA GLU A 183 11.42 -1.52 -19.26
C GLU A 183 12.46 -0.53 -18.72
N LEU A 184 12.09 0.29 -17.73
CA LEU A 184 13.04 1.17 -17.03
C LEU A 184 14.13 0.37 -16.29
N GLY A 185 13.77 -0.79 -15.74
CA GLY A 185 14.70 -1.70 -15.08
C GLY A 185 15.71 -2.31 -16.03
N ASP A 186 15.37 -2.50 -17.31
CA ASP A 186 16.27 -3.04 -18.33
C ASP A 186 17.44 -2.10 -18.65
N PHE A 187 17.26 -0.78 -18.51
CA PHE A 187 18.36 0.18 -18.67
C PHE A 187 19.50 -0.03 -17.66
N ARG A 188 19.23 -0.72 -16.55
CA ARG A 188 20.25 -1.06 -15.54
C ARG A 188 21.12 -2.25 -15.95
N LYS A 189 20.74 -2.97 -17.00
CA LYS A 189 21.46 -4.14 -17.53
C LYS A 189 22.44 -3.77 -18.64
N GLU A 190 22.40 -2.53 -19.13
CA GLU A 190 23.33 -2.04 -20.17
C GLU A 190 24.77 -1.92 -19.64
N GLU A 191 25.76 -2.00 -20.53
CA GLU A 191 27.19 -1.84 -20.19
C GLU A 191 27.48 -0.50 -19.48
N TYR A 192 26.76 0.55 -19.89
CA TYR A 192 26.75 1.86 -19.26
C TYR A 192 25.31 2.23 -18.86
N PRO A 193 24.88 1.89 -17.63
CA PRO A 193 23.51 2.11 -17.18
C PRO A 193 23.06 3.56 -17.30
N LYS A 194 21.91 3.78 -17.94
CA LYS A 194 21.33 5.11 -18.15
C LYS A 194 20.58 5.66 -16.94
N ILE A 195 20.28 4.80 -15.98
CA ILE A 195 19.55 5.12 -14.75
C ILE A 195 20.32 4.56 -13.56
N THR A 196 20.45 5.37 -12.52
CA THR A 196 21.08 4.96 -11.26
C THR A 196 20.14 4.05 -10.46
N GLY A 197 20.72 3.31 -9.51
CA GLY A 197 19.93 2.52 -8.56
C GLY A 197 18.99 3.39 -7.72
N TYR A 198 19.41 4.62 -7.42
CA TYR A 198 18.60 5.58 -6.66
C TYR A 198 17.37 6.05 -7.45
N GLU A 199 17.56 6.50 -8.69
CA GLU A 199 16.45 6.93 -9.55
C GLU A 199 15.44 5.80 -9.77
N TYR A 200 15.91 4.59 -10.06
CA TYR A 200 15.03 3.43 -10.22
C TYR A 200 14.28 3.08 -8.93
N HIS A 201 14.95 3.17 -7.77
CA HIS A 201 14.33 2.96 -6.47
C HIS A 201 13.21 3.97 -6.22
N ILE A 202 13.44 5.26 -6.43
CA ILE A 202 12.41 6.31 -6.26
C ILE A 202 11.23 6.04 -7.20
N ILE A 203 11.49 5.77 -8.47
CA ILE A 203 10.45 5.49 -9.48
C ILE A 203 9.62 4.25 -9.11
N THR A 204 10.25 3.21 -8.58
CA THR A 204 9.53 2.01 -8.11
C THR A 204 8.73 2.31 -6.86
N MET A 205 9.28 3.06 -5.90
CA MET A 205 8.58 3.37 -4.66
C MET A 205 7.33 4.23 -4.87
N VAL A 206 7.35 5.14 -5.85
CA VAL A 206 6.16 5.97 -6.14
C VAL A 206 5.00 5.18 -6.72
N THR A 207 5.23 3.99 -7.29
CA THR A 207 4.11 3.16 -7.79
C THR A 207 3.28 2.56 -6.67
N TYR A 208 3.74 2.61 -5.42
CA TYR A 208 3.02 2.05 -4.27
C TYR A 208 2.23 3.09 -3.48
N VAL A 209 2.25 4.37 -3.90
CA VAL A 209 1.72 5.46 -3.08
C VAL A 209 0.58 6.26 -3.70
N VAL A 210 0.01 5.81 -4.85
CA VAL A 210 -1.25 6.27 -5.50
C VAL A 210 -1.74 5.31 -6.59
#